data_AF-A0A800JY43-F1
#
_entry.id   AF-A0A800JY43-F1
#
_cell.length_a   1.000
_cell.length_b   1.000
_cell.length_c   1.000
_cell.angle_alpha   90.00
_cell.angle_beta   90.00
_cell.angle_gamma   90.00
#
_symmetry.space_group_name_H-M   'P 1'
#
loop_
_entity.id
_entity.type
_entity.pdbx_description
1 polymer ?
#
loop_
_entity_poly.entity_id
_entity_poly.type
_entity_poly.pdbx_seq_one_letter_code
_entity_poly.pdbx_strand_id
1 'polypeptide(L)' 'MVCSCNQVREGTLAGLIKDGCTDLGKLCSISGAGIDCGSCRPEIQRLLEEHLVEEPV' A
#
# COMPACT_ATOMS: atom_id res chain seq x y z
N MET A 1 -9.75 -0.60 6.40
CA MET A 1 -9.46 -1.84 5.64
C MET A 1 -9.35 -1.40 4.19
N VAL A 2 -8.22 -1.66 3.53
CA VAL A 2 -7.90 -1.06 2.23
C VAL A 2 -8.34 -1.96 1.08
N CYS A 3 -8.07 -3.26 1.19
CA CYS A 3 -8.52 -4.24 0.20
C CYS A 3 -9.45 -5.26 0.87
N SER A 4 -10.71 -5.30 0.46
CA SER A 4 -11.68 -6.28 0.95
C SER A 4 -11.42 -7.69 0.40
N CYS A 5 -10.87 -7.81 -0.81
CA CYS A 5 -10.60 -9.11 -1.45
C CYS A 5 -9.52 -9.89 -0.71
N ASN A 6 -8.39 -9.24 -0.43
CA ASN A 6 -7.24 -9.87 0.23
C ASN A 6 -7.11 -9.47 1.70
N GLN A 7 -8.17 -8.89 2.28
CA GLN A 7 -8.25 -8.45 3.68
C GLN A 7 -7.06 -7.59 4.13
N VAL A 8 -6.50 -6.80 3.21
CA VAL A 8 -5.30 -5.99 3.46
C VAL A 8 -5.68 -4.72 4.22
N ARG A 9 -4.87 -4.40 5.23
CA ARG A 9 -5.03 -3.24 6.10
C ARG A 9 -3.93 -2.22 5.84
N GLU A 10 -4.19 -0.96 6.19
CA GLU A 10 -3.19 0.10 6.18
C GLU A 10 -1.93 -0.26 6.94
N GLY A 11 -2.03 -0.86 8.13
CA GLY A 11 -0.86 -1.26 8.90
C GLY A 11 0.08 -2.24 8.16
N THR A 12 -0.48 -3.13 7.33
CA THR A 12 0.32 -4.01 6.48
C THR A 12 1.07 -3.21 5.41
N LEU A 13 0.37 -2.29 4.74
CA LEU A 13 0.95 -1.43 3.70
C LEU A 13 2.01 -0.51 4.29
N ALA A 14 1.70 0.21 5.38
CA ALA A 14 2.61 1.08 6.09
C ALA A 14 3.85 0.34 6.61
N GLY A 15 3.68 -0.90 7.10
CA GLY A 15 4.80 -1.76 7.50
C GLY A 15 5.74 -2.05 6.34
N LEU A 16 5.19 -2.41 5.17
CA LEU A 16 5.97 -2.64 3.96
C LEU A 16 6.68 -1.36 3.47
N ILE A 17 6.00 -0.22 3.51
CA ILE A 17 6.60 1.06 3.12
C ILE A 17 7.77 1.41 4.04
N LYS A 18 7.61 1.23 5.36
CA LYS A 18 8.68 1.40 6.35
C LYS A 18 9.84 0.42 6.18
N ASP A 19 9.58 -0.77 5.64
CA ASP A 19 10.61 -1.76 5.30
C ASP A 19 11.45 -1.34 4.07
N GLY A 20 11.13 -0.19 3.46
CA GLY A 20 11.79 0.33 2.26
C GLY A 20 11.04 0.02 0.97
N CYS A 21 9.78 -0.43 1.05
CA CYS A 21 8.96 -0.70 -0.12
C CYS A 21 8.29 0.59 -0.62
N THR A 22 8.97 1.32 -1.49
CA THR A 22 8.53 2.62 -2.01
C THR A 22 7.83 2.53 -3.38
N ASP A 23 7.46 1.32 -3.80
CA ASP A 23 7.06 1.03 -5.17
C ASP A 23 5.69 0.36 -5.20
N LEU A 24 4.70 0.98 -5.85
CA LEU A 24 3.31 0.50 -5.84
C LEU A 24 3.21 -0.94 -6.33
N GLY A 25 3.97 -1.30 -7.36
CA GLY A 25 3.97 -2.66 -7.91
C GLY A 25 4.48 -3.69 -6.92
N LYS A 26 5.57 -3.36 -6.19
CA LYS A 26 6.08 -4.22 -5.10
C LYS A 26 5.10 -4.26 -3.93
N LEU A 27 4.54 -3.12 -3.55
CA LEU A 27 3.60 -3.02 -2.44
C LEU A 27 2.37 -3.89 -2.69
N CYS A 28 1.77 -3.81 -3.89
CA CYS A 28 0.68 -4.65 -4.31
C CYS A 28 1.09 -6.14 -4.37
N SER A 29 2.27 -6.46 -4.91
CA SER A 29 2.75 -7.85 -4.98
C SER A 29 2.99 -8.49 -3.62
N ILE A 30 3.56 -7.75 -2.67
CA ILE A 30 3.88 -8.26 -1.33
C ILE A 30 2.63 -8.28 -0.43
N SER A 31 1.82 -7.22 -0.48
CA SER A 31 0.58 -7.14 0.31
C SER A 31 -0.56 -7.97 -0.28
N GLY A 32 -0.49 -8.33 -1.56
CA GLY A 32 -1.59 -8.91 -2.32
C GLY A 32 -2.70 -7.91 -2.67
N ALA A 33 -2.63 -6.66 -2.23
CA ALA A 33 -3.68 -5.69 -2.47
C ALA A 33 -3.68 -5.19 -3.93
N GLY A 34 -4.87 -5.06 -4.54
CA GLY A 34 -5.01 -4.43 -5.86
C GLY A 34 -4.62 -5.30 -7.06
N ILE A 35 -4.39 -6.61 -6.87
CA ILE A 35 -4.08 -7.56 -7.94
C ILE A 35 -5.35 -8.17 -8.55
N ASP A 36 -6.35 -8.52 -7.73
CA ASP A 36 -7.57 -9.19 -8.19
C ASP A 36 -8.58 -8.23 -8.85
N CYS A 37 -9.24 -7.40 -8.04
CA CYS A 37 -10.28 -6.48 -8.52
C CYS A 37 -9.74 -5.08 -8.85
N GLY A 38 -8.54 -4.75 -8.36
CA GLY A 38 -7.87 -3.46 -8.58
C GLY A 38 -8.54 -2.23 -7.97
N SER A 39 -9.70 -2.35 -7.31
CA SER A 39 -10.47 -1.20 -6.80
C SER A 39 -9.74 -0.41 -5.71
N CYS A 40 -8.86 -1.07 -4.96
CA CYS A 40 -8.04 -0.46 -3.92
C CYS A 40 -6.70 0.11 -4.43
N ARG A 41 -6.34 -0.05 -5.71
CA ARG A 41 -5.08 0.51 -6.28
C ARG A 41 -4.92 2.02 -6.05
N PRO A 42 -5.92 2.87 -6.34
CA PRO A 42 -5.79 4.31 -6.07
C PRO A 42 -5.59 4.60 -4.57
N GLU A 43 -6.26 3.85 -3.69
CA GLU A 43 -6.12 4.02 -2.23
C GLU A 43 -4.72 3.64 -1.74
N ILE A 44 -4.18 2.53 -2.24
CA ILE A 44 -2.83 2.07 -1.94
C ILE A 44 -1.79 3.08 -2.43
N GLN A 45 -1.98 3.64 -3.63
CA GLN A 45 -1.10 4.67 -4.18
C GLN A 45 -1.12 5.94 -3.32
N ARG A 46 -2.29 6.36 -2.87
CA ARG A 46 -2.43 7.51 -1.96
C ARG A 46 -1.69 7.28 -0.64
N LEU A 47 -1.85 6.10 -0.04
CA LEU A 47 -1.14 5.72 1.19
C LEU A 47 0.37 5.65 1.00
N LEU A 48 0.81 5.14 -0.15
CA LEU A 48 2.21 5.10 -0.51
C LEU A 48 2.79 6.51 -0.63
N GLU A 49 2.11 7.41 -1.34
CA GLU A 49 2.53 8.81 -1.45
C GLU A 49 2.53 9.51 -0.10
N GLU A 50 1.49 9.37 0.73
CA GLU A 50 1.44 9.96 2.07
C GLU A 50 2.65 9.49 2.91
N HIS A 51 2.92 8.18 2.96
CA HIS A 51 4.05 7.67 3.74
C HIS A 51 5.43 7.98 3.16
N LEU A 52 5.56 8.20 1.85
CA LEU A 52 6.84 8.60 1.22
C LEU A 52 7.08 10.10 1.27
N VAL A 53 6.02 10.90 1.34
CA VAL A 53 6.09 12.36 1.48
C VAL A 53 6.23 12.75 2.96
N GLU A 54 5.84 11.89 3.91
CA GLU A 54 6.12 12.04 5.35
C GLU A 54 7.58 11.71 5.73
N GLU A 55 8.56 12.33 5.06
CA GLU A 55 9.87 12.62 5.65
C GLU A 55 9.95 14.11 6.03
N PRO A 56 10.52 14.44 7.20
CA PRO A 56 10.05 15.52 8.07
C PRO A 56 10.55 16.91 7.70
N VAL A 57 9.72 17.92 8.01
CA VAL A 57 10.18 19.22 8.53
C VAL A 57 9.51 19.47 9.87
#